data_AF-A0A7V9AGY6-F1
#
_entry.id   AF-A0A7V9AGY6-F1
#
_cell.length_a   1.000
_cell.length_b   1.000
_cell.length_c   1.000
_cell.angle_alpha   90.00
_cell.angle_beta   90.00
_cell.angle_gamma   90.00
#
_symmetry.space_group_name_H-M   'P 1'
#
loop_
_entity.id
_entity.type
_entity.pdbx_description
1 polymer ?
#
loop_
_entity_poly.entity_id
_entity_poly.type
_entity_poly.pdbx_seq_one_letter_code
_entity_poly.pdbx_strand_id
1 'polypeptide(L)'
;MRRKPMKGGEKREAPRQALYSVLIVDDEEIIRHGIASIISDEPDFRLVGAAGDEAAAVKLLESYQPDLLLRDLSLGHRDGMHFLKDIAGRFADTRIITLCDHQLALTGPARA
;
A
#
# COMPACT_ATOMS: atom_id res chain seq x y z
N MET A 1 -48.49 36.66 -14.57
CA MET A 1 -47.85 35.62 -15.40
C MET A 1 -46.44 35.36 -14.84
N ARG A 2 -46.26 34.19 -14.19
CA ARG A 2 -45.06 33.30 -14.07
C ARG A 2 -43.67 33.94 -13.86
N ARG A 3 -43.03 33.82 -12.67
CA ARG A 3 -42.05 32.77 -12.21
C ARG A 3 -40.92 32.54 -13.24
N LYS A 4 -39.61 32.62 -12.96
CA LYS A 4 -38.77 32.23 -11.79
C LYS A 4 -37.33 32.76 -12.02
N PRO A 5 -36.50 32.98 -10.98
CA PRO A 5 -35.06 33.17 -11.15
C PRO A 5 -34.40 31.88 -11.66
N MET A 6 -33.40 32.01 -12.53
CA MET A 6 -32.63 30.90 -13.09
C MET A 6 -31.88 30.14 -12.00
N LYS A 7 -31.96 28.81 -12.10
CA LYS A 7 -31.39 27.83 -11.17
C LYS A 7 -29.88 27.93 -11.11
N GLY A 8 -29.36 27.61 -9.92
CA GLY A 8 -27.94 27.51 -9.60
C GLY A 8 -27.17 26.71 -10.64
N GLY A 9 -26.03 27.26 -11.04
CA GLY A 9 -25.01 26.52 -11.74
C GLY A 9 -24.65 25.31 -10.89
N GLU A 10 -24.86 24.15 -11.48
CA GLU A 10 -24.51 22.84 -10.93
C GLU A 10 -23.09 22.91 -10.38
N LYS A 11 -22.95 22.78 -9.04
CA LYS A 11 -21.70 22.27 -8.48
C LYS A 11 -21.46 20.99 -9.25
N ARG A 12 -20.41 20.96 -10.07
CA ARG A 12 -19.82 19.69 -10.50
C ARG A 12 -19.43 18.99 -9.21
N GLU A 13 -20.29 18.10 -8.72
CA GLU A 13 -19.86 17.13 -7.72
C GLU A 13 -18.70 16.39 -8.37
N ALA A 14 -17.51 16.62 -7.81
CA ALA A 14 -16.32 15.87 -8.19
C ALA A 14 -16.65 14.37 -8.11
N PRO A 15 -16.06 13.53 -8.99
CA PRO A 15 -16.30 12.09 -8.91
C PRO A 15 -16.01 11.64 -7.48
N ARG A 16 -16.96 10.93 -6.85
CA ARG A 16 -16.75 10.28 -5.55
C ARG A 16 -15.41 9.54 -5.63
N GLN A 17 -14.47 9.94 -4.78
CA GLN A 17 -13.07 9.52 -4.82
C GLN A 17 -13.00 8.00 -5.00
N ALA A 18 -12.32 7.56 -6.07
CA ALA A 18 -12.03 6.15 -6.24
C ALA A 18 -11.09 5.75 -5.10
N LEU A 19 -11.55 4.83 -4.24
CA LEU A 19 -10.75 4.32 -3.13
C LEU A 19 -9.59 3.51 -3.71
N TYR A 20 -8.35 3.91 -3.42
CA TYR A 20 -7.18 3.13 -3.80
C TYR A 20 -7.13 1.85 -2.97
N SER A 21 -7.09 0.72 -3.63
CA SER A 21 -6.97 -0.59 -3.00
C SER A 21 -5.53 -0.85 -2.55
N VAL A 22 -5.36 -1.22 -1.29
CA VAL A 22 -4.05 -1.40 -0.64
C VAL A 22 -3.89 -2.83 -0.14
N LEU A 23 -2.74 -3.44 -0.41
CA LEU A 23 -2.29 -4.71 0.15
C LEU A 23 -1.06 -4.47 1.04
N ILE A 24 -1.04 -5.05 2.24
CA ILE A 24 0.10 -4.98 3.16
C ILE A 24 0.86 -6.31 3.16
N VAL A 25 2.20 -6.26 3.15
CA VAL A 25 3.06 -7.43 3.30
C VAL A 25 4.20 -7.12 4.26
N ASP A 26 4.18 -7.77 5.41
CA ASP A 26 5.14 -7.58 6.51
C ASP A 26 5.06 -8.84 7.37
N ASP A 27 6.17 -9.41 7.86
CA ASP A 27 6.15 -10.64 8.67
C ASP A 27 5.76 -10.38 10.13
N GLU A 28 5.85 -9.14 10.60
CA GLU A 28 5.44 -8.72 11.94
C GLU A 28 3.93 -8.42 12.02
N GLU A 29 3.19 -9.27 12.74
CA GLU A 29 1.74 -9.12 12.91
C GLU A 29 1.34 -7.79 13.54
N ILE A 30 2.12 -7.30 14.51
CA ILE A 30 1.85 -6.02 15.17
C ILE A 30 1.94 -4.84 14.19
N ILE A 31 2.92 -4.87 13.29
CA ILE A 31 3.11 -3.83 12.27
C ILE A 31 1.96 -3.88 11.27
N ARG A 32 1.58 -5.08 10.78
CA ARG A 32 0.41 -5.24 9.91
C ARG A 32 -0.87 -4.68 10.52
N HIS A 33 -1.15 -4.99 11.79
CA HIS A 33 -2.34 -4.46 12.48
C HIS A 33 -2.29 -2.94 12.63
N GLY A 34 -1.13 -2.37 12.98
CA GLY A 34 -0.96 -0.92 13.07
C GLY A 34 -1.23 -0.21 11.75
N ILE A 35 -0.61 -0.68 10.66
CA ILE A 35 -0.80 -0.13 9.32
C ILE A 35 -2.25 -0.30 8.86
N ALA A 36 -2.86 -1.47 9.09
CA ALA A 36 -4.25 -1.73 8.75
C ALA A 36 -5.23 -0.76 9.45
N SER A 37 -4.97 -0.43 10.72
CA SER A 37 -5.75 0.57 11.46
C SER A 37 -5.65 1.94 10.80
N ILE A 38 -4.43 2.39 10.48
CA ILE A 38 -4.20 3.68 9.83
C ILE A 38 -4.92 3.76 8.48
N ILE A 39 -4.79 2.73 7.64
CA ILE A 39 -5.46 2.69 6.32
C ILE A 39 -6.98 2.71 6.47
N SER A 40 -7.53 2.05 7.49
CA SER A 40 -8.98 1.98 7.70
C SER A 40 -9.59 3.33 8.09
N ASP A 41 -8.80 4.21 8.70
CA ASP A 41 -9.21 5.57 9.07
C ASP A 41 -9.11 6.57 7.90
N GLU A 42 -8.39 6.21 6.83
CA GLU A 42 -8.18 7.08 5.67
C GLU A 42 -9.26 6.86 4.59
N PRO A 43 -10.10 7.87 4.30
CA PRO A 43 -11.27 7.72 3.43
C PRO A 43 -10.94 7.55 1.94
N ASP A 44 -9.69 7.70 1.55
CA ASP A 44 -9.22 7.55 0.16
C ASP A 44 -8.65 6.14 -0.13
N PHE A 45 -8.53 5.30 0.89
CA PHE A 45 -7.94 3.97 0.78
C PHE A 45 -8.90 2.86 1.20
N ARG A 46 -8.63 1.65 0.71
CA ARG A 46 -9.29 0.42 1.15
C ARG A 46 -8.26 -0.68 1.28
N LEU A 47 -8.11 -1.23 2.48
CA LEU A 47 -7.33 -2.45 2.67
C LEU A 47 -8.06 -3.65 2.02
N VAL A 48 -7.43 -4.29 1.04
CA VAL A 48 -7.99 -5.49 0.37
C VAL A 48 -7.38 -6.79 0.89
N GLY A 49 -6.24 -6.72 1.57
CA GLY A 49 -5.63 -7.89 2.20
C GLY A 49 -4.36 -7.55 2.96
N ALA A 50 -3.89 -8.53 3.72
CA ALA A 50 -2.61 -8.49 4.42
C ALA A 50 -1.96 -9.89 4.36
N ALA A 51 -0.66 -9.94 4.15
CA ALA A 51 0.12 -11.17 4.11
C ALA A 51 1.35 -11.10 5.02
N GLY A 52 1.70 -12.22 5.64
CA GLY A 52 2.90 -12.36 6.47
C GLY A 52 4.14 -12.84 5.72
N ASP A 53 4.00 -13.25 4.46
CA ASP A 53 5.07 -13.83 3.68
C ASP A 53 4.85 -13.60 2.17
N GLU A 54 5.91 -13.81 1.39
CA GLU A 54 5.91 -13.61 -0.06
C GLU A 54 4.93 -14.52 -0.80
N ALA A 55 4.76 -15.77 -0.36
CA ALA A 55 3.90 -16.73 -1.05
C ALA A 55 2.41 -16.38 -0.88
N ALA A 56 2.02 -15.97 0.33
CA ALA A 56 0.70 -15.43 0.61
C ALA A 56 0.49 -14.10 -0.15
N ALA A 57 1.49 -13.22 -0.21
CA ALA A 57 1.42 -11.97 -0.93
C ALA A 57 1.11 -12.16 -2.43
N VAL A 58 1.80 -13.10 -3.10
CA VAL A 58 1.55 -13.39 -4.53
C VAL A 58 0.11 -13.83 -4.77
N LYS A 59 -0.43 -14.72 -3.92
CA LYS A 59 -1.83 -15.16 -4.04
C LYS A 59 -2.82 -14.00 -3.91
N LEU A 60 -2.55 -13.08 -2.99
CA LEU A 60 -3.40 -11.90 -2.78
C LEU A 60 -3.25 -10.88 -3.92
N LEU A 61 -2.06 -10.68 -4.47
CA LEU A 61 -1.83 -9.85 -5.66
C LEU A 61 -2.60 -10.38 -6.87
N GLU A 62 -2.57 -11.70 -7.10
CA GLU A 62 -3.32 -12.35 -8.18
C GLU A 62 -4.84 -12.20 -8.00
N SER A 63 -5.31 -12.28 -6.75
CA SER A 63 -6.74 -12.24 -6.43
C SER A 63 -7.32 -10.83 -6.48
N TYR A 64 -6.57 -9.83 -5.99
CA TYR A 64 -7.09 -8.49 -5.76
C TYR A 64 -6.55 -7.42 -6.70
N GLN A 65 -5.40 -7.65 -7.35
CA GLN A 65 -4.74 -6.68 -8.23
C GLN A 65 -4.75 -5.25 -7.66
N PRO A 66 -4.16 -5.04 -6.47
CA PRO A 66 -4.29 -3.78 -5.74
C PRO A 66 -3.60 -2.63 -6.48
N ASP A 67 -4.09 -1.41 -6.26
CA ASP A 67 -3.45 -0.19 -6.75
C ASP A 67 -2.12 0.07 -6.03
N LEU A 68 -2.03 -0.32 -4.75
CA LEU A 68 -0.87 -0.10 -3.90
C LEU A 68 -0.49 -1.38 -3.13
N LEU A 69 0.79 -1.71 -3.16
CA LEU A 69 1.44 -2.67 -2.29
C LEU A 69 2.34 -1.94 -1.29
N LEU A 70 2.03 -2.05 0.00
CA LEU A 70 2.92 -1.69 1.09
C LEU A 70 3.68 -2.93 1.54
N ARG A 71 5.00 -2.88 1.47
CA ARG A 71 5.88 -4.03 1.73
C ARG A 71 7.02 -3.67 2.68
N ASP A 72 7.31 -4.52 3.64
CA ASP A 72 8.57 -4.44 4.40
C ASP A 72 9.80 -4.87 3.56
N LEU A 73 10.90 -4.13 3.71
CA LEU A 73 12.19 -4.40 3.07
C LEU A 73 12.88 -5.64 3.65
N SER A 74 12.71 -5.88 4.95
CA SER A 74 13.35 -7.00 5.67
C SER A 74 12.60 -8.32 5.48
N LEU A 75 11.41 -8.26 4.87
CA LEU A 75 10.58 -9.40 4.56
C LEU A 75 11.33 -10.44 3.72
N GLY A 76 11.58 -11.60 4.33
CA GLY A 76 12.30 -12.71 3.73
C GLY A 76 13.81 -12.60 3.89
N HIS A 77 14.45 -13.64 4.41
CA HIS A 77 15.90 -13.69 4.68
C HIS A 77 16.81 -13.64 3.43
N ARG A 78 16.26 -13.61 2.22
CA ARG A 78 17.02 -13.55 0.96
C ARG A 78 16.73 -12.23 0.27
N ASP A 79 17.82 -11.53 -0.09
CA ASP A 79 17.92 -10.45 -1.07
C ASP A 79 16.54 -9.96 -1.59
N GLY A 80 15.90 -9.08 -0.80
CA GLY A 80 14.48 -8.67 -0.95
C GLY A 80 14.12 -8.09 -2.34
N MET A 81 15.13 -7.88 -3.18
CA MET A 81 15.03 -7.52 -4.58
C MET A 81 14.43 -8.60 -5.48
N HIS A 82 14.52 -9.89 -5.14
CA HIS A 82 13.97 -10.95 -6.01
C HIS A 82 12.45 -10.85 -6.13
N PHE A 83 11.76 -10.75 -5.00
CA PHE A 83 10.32 -10.57 -4.99
C PHE A 83 9.90 -9.29 -5.69
N LEU A 84 10.58 -8.16 -5.42
CA LEU A 84 10.29 -6.88 -6.10
C LEU A 84 10.40 -6.99 -7.63
N LYS A 85 11.43 -7.70 -8.14
CA LYS A 85 11.58 -7.93 -9.59
C LYS A 85 10.47 -8.80 -10.15
N ASP A 86 10.08 -9.86 -9.44
CA ASP A 86 8.98 -10.74 -9.86
C ASP A 86 7.66 -9.98 -9.94
N ILE A 87 7.30 -9.25 -8.87
CA ILE A 87 6.04 -8.51 -8.85
C ILE A 87 6.01 -7.35 -9.84
N ALA A 88 7.12 -6.62 -10.02
CA ALA A 88 7.18 -5.50 -10.96
C ALA A 88 7.00 -5.95 -12.42
N GLY A 89 7.44 -7.17 -12.75
CA GLY A 89 7.22 -7.77 -14.07
C GLY A 89 5.79 -8.29 -14.28
N ARG A 90 5.12 -8.74 -13.20
CA ARG A 90 3.81 -9.41 -13.26
C ARG A 90 2.63 -8.48 -13.01
N PHE A 91 2.81 -7.42 -12.22
CA PHE A 91 1.75 -6.52 -11.74
C PHE A 91 2.12 -5.06 -12.05
N ALA A 92 2.21 -4.72 -13.34
CA ALA A 92 2.70 -3.42 -13.80
C ALA A 92 1.86 -2.21 -13.33
N ASP A 93 0.57 -2.43 -13.03
CA ASP A 93 -0.34 -1.38 -12.57
C ASP A 93 -0.30 -1.19 -11.04
N THR A 94 0.27 -2.14 -10.30
CA THR A 94 0.42 -2.05 -8.84
C THR A 94 1.62 -1.17 -8.49
N ARG A 95 1.37 -0.07 -7.77
CA ARG A 95 2.45 0.76 -7.22
C ARG A 95 3.01 0.11 -5.96
N ILE A 96 4.32 0.14 -5.80
CA ILE A 96 4.99 -0.51 -4.66
C ILE A 96 5.64 0.56 -3.79
N ILE A 97 5.30 0.57 -2.50
CA ILE A 97 5.98 1.35 -1.47
C ILE A 97 6.66 0.37 -0.53
N THR A 98 7.96 0.55 -0.37
CA THR A 98 8.77 -0.26 0.53
C THR A 98 8.99 0.49 1.85
N LEU A 99 8.61 -0.15 2.95
CA LEU A 99 8.90 0.26 4.32
C LEU A 99 10.27 -0.25 4.69
N CYS A 100 11.06 0.59 5.32
CA CYS A 100 12.37 0.22 5.83
C CYS A 100 12.51 0.78 7.24
N ASP A 101 12.96 -0.07 8.16
CA ASP A 101 13.41 0.40 9.46
C ASP A 101 14.76 1.11 9.34
N HIS A 102 14.98 2.12 10.19
CA HIS A 102 16.29 2.71 10.38
C HIS A 102 17.04 1.85 11.42
N GLN A 103 18.01 1.07 10.97
CA GLN A 103 19.12 0.66 11.84
C GLN A 103 20.29 1.61 11.60
N LEU A 104 20.42 2.65 12.45
CA LEU A 104 21.67 3.40 12.53
C LEU A 104 22.63 2.53 13.35
N ALA A 105 23.33 1.61 12.67
CA ALA A 105 24.44 0.93 13.28
C ALA A 105 25.54 1.97 13.53
N LEU A 106 25.73 2.39 14.79
CA LEU A 106 26.94 3.11 15.18
C LEU A 106 28.10 2.13 15.05
N THR A 107 28.74 2.09 13.88
CA THR A 107 30.05 1.46 13.73
C THR A 107 31.06 2.34 14.46
N GLY A 108 31.43 1.95 15.68
CA GLY A 108 32.61 2.51 16.35
C GLY A 108 33.86 2.28 15.47
N PRO A 109 34.91 3.11 15.59
CA PRO A 109 36.08 3.01 14.72
C PRO A 109 36.67 1.61 14.83
N ALA A 110 36.86 0.95 13.68
CA ALA A 110 37.67 -0.25 13.58
C ALA A 110 39.05 0.08 14.14
N ARG A 111 39.37 -0.43 15.32
CA ARG A 111 40.70 -0.29 15.90
C ARG A 111 41.67 -1.10 15.04
N ALA A 112 42.64 -0.39 14.46
CA ALA A 112 43.83 -0.95 13.84
C ALA A 112 44.74 -1.63 14.88
#